data_AF-A0A9X0G6U6-F1
#
_entry.id   AF-A0A9X0G6U6-F1
#
_cell.length_a   1.000
_cell.length_b   1.000
_cell.length_c   1.000
_cell.angle_alpha   90.00
_cell.angle_beta   90.00
_cell.angle_gamma   90.00
#
_symmetry.space_group_name_H-M   'P 1'
#
loop_
_entity.id
_entity.type
_entity.pdbx_description
1 polymer ?
#
loop_
_entity_poly.entity_id
_entity_poly.type
_entity_poly.pdbx_seq_one_letter_code
_entity_poly.pdbx_strand_id
1 'polypeptide(L)'
;MSEKLLEVKNLKTSFFIESGEVEAVRGVTFRLNKGEVVGIVGESGSGKSVMAKSVMSLVTSPGKVKEGEILFHNENILSKSEKELRSIRGNQISLISQDPMSALNPVVKIGKQMTEVIIRHQKVKKKEAEQIAINLLKQVGLSSPEERVKQYPHELSGGMKQRVMIAMAMSCNPDLLIADEPTTALDVTIQAQILDLMKNLKNETNMALLLITHDLGIVAQNCTRVIVMYGGLIMEEGPVLDIFQSPNHPYTKGLLNSLPKIANGVKERLAPIQGVTPNLLNPPQGCPFAERCPHAMDICEKERPPYFEIGNERRSMCWLNDKTVGDSHA
;
A
#
# COMPACT_ATOMS: atom_id res chain seq x y z
N MET A 1 -12.64 -21.98 1.25
CA MET A 1 -11.91 -21.06 2.13
C MET A 1 -10.84 -20.39 1.29
N SER A 2 -10.72 -19.07 1.31
CA SER A 2 -9.67 -18.36 0.54
C SER A 2 -8.29 -18.70 1.11
N GLU A 3 -7.35 -19.02 0.22
CA GLU A 3 -5.96 -19.31 0.59
C GLU A 3 -5.27 -18.02 1.07
N LYS A 4 -4.69 -18.05 2.28
CA LYS A 4 -3.94 -16.93 2.84
C LYS A 4 -2.59 -16.83 2.13
N LEU A 5 -2.34 -15.71 1.45
CA LEU A 5 -1.10 -15.48 0.70
C LEU A 5 -0.05 -14.78 1.54
N LEU A 6 -0.44 -13.70 2.23
CA LEU A 6 0.41 -12.88 3.09
C LEU A 6 -0.22 -12.71 4.46
N GLU A 7 0.59 -12.84 5.51
CA GLU A 7 0.26 -12.49 6.88
C GLU A 7 1.38 -11.65 7.49
N VAL A 8 1.03 -10.45 7.93
CA VAL A 8 1.92 -9.58 8.69
C VAL A 8 1.47 -9.66 10.15
N LYS A 9 2.38 -9.93 11.07
CA LYS A 9 2.09 -10.07 12.50
C LYS A 9 2.96 -9.14 13.32
N ASN A 10 2.33 -8.26 14.09
CA ASN A 10 2.98 -7.35 15.04
C ASN A 10 4.25 -6.68 14.47
N LEU A 11 4.18 -6.25 13.21
CA LEU A 11 5.30 -5.67 12.50
C LEU A 11 5.65 -4.31 13.10
N LYS A 12 6.90 -4.16 13.54
CA LYS A 12 7.48 -2.91 14.02
C LYS A 12 8.70 -2.55 13.19
N THR A 13 8.69 -1.37 12.59
CA THR A 13 9.77 -0.86 11.74
C THR A 13 10.13 0.54 12.17
N SER A 14 11.41 0.76 12.45
CA SER A 14 11.92 2.04 12.96
C SER A 14 13.14 2.52 12.18
N PHE A 15 13.39 3.82 12.22
CA PHE A 15 14.61 4.46 11.69
C PHE A 15 15.41 5.09 12.83
N PHE A 16 16.71 4.82 12.88
CA PHE A 16 17.60 5.33 13.92
C PHE A 16 18.40 6.52 13.38
N ILE A 17 18.01 7.72 13.80
CA ILE A 17 18.65 8.97 13.41
C ILE A 17 19.32 9.63 14.63
N GLU A 18 20.10 10.68 14.40
CA GLU A 18 20.84 11.36 15.49
C GLU A 18 19.91 11.85 16.62
N SER A 19 18.70 12.29 16.28
CA SER A 19 17.71 12.78 17.25
C SER A 19 16.92 11.66 17.95
N GLY A 20 17.15 10.39 17.63
CA GLY A 20 16.50 9.24 18.27
C GLY A 20 15.88 8.23 17.30
N GLU A 21 14.92 7.46 17.81
CA GLU A 21 14.22 6.42 17.06
C GLU A 21 12.91 6.97 16.50
N VAL A 22 12.72 6.89 15.18
CA VAL A 22 11.45 7.17 14.51
C VAL A 22 10.70 5.86 14.32
N GLU A 23 9.63 5.65 15.08
CA GLU A 23 8.78 4.46 14.98
C GLU A 23 7.77 4.58 13.83
N ALA A 24 8.20 4.26 12.61
CA ALA A 24 7.40 4.42 11.40
C ALA A 24 6.24 3.40 11.27
N VAL A 25 6.41 2.20 11.82
CA VAL A 25 5.38 1.15 11.90
C VAL A 25 5.41 0.58 13.33
N ARG A 26 4.26 0.58 14.02
CA ARG A 26 4.19 0.46 15.50
C ARG A 26 3.40 -0.76 15.99
N GLY A 27 3.55 -1.89 15.30
CA GLY A 27 2.89 -3.15 15.66
C GLY A 27 1.64 -3.37 14.82
N VAL A 28 1.80 -3.44 13.50
CA VAL A 28 0.70 -3.71 12.57
C VAL A 28 0.57 -5.21 12.33
N THR A 29 -0.66 -5.70 12.34
CA THR A 29 -1.00 -7.09 12.01
C THR A 29 -2.07 -7.05 10.94
N PHE A 30 -1.93 -7.73 9.82
CA PHE A 30 -3.01 -7.86 8.83
C PHE A 30 -2.75 -9.06 7.93
N ARG A 31 -3.76 -9.49 7.17
CA ARG A 31 -3.64 -10.56 6.18
C ARG A 31 -4.01 -10.08 4.79
N LEU A 32 -3.64 -10.85 3.78
CA LEU A 32 -4.09 -10.70 2.41
C LEU A 32 -4.21 -12.10 1.79
N ASN A 33 -5.37 -12.39 1.23
CA ASN A 33 -5.66 -13.67 0.58
C ASN A 33 -5.29 -13.62 -0.91
N LYS A 34 -5.09 -14.80 -1.51
CA LYS A 34 -4.87 -14.92 -2.94
C LYS A 34 -6.06 -14.36 -3.73
N GLY A 35 -5.79 -13.57 -4.77
CA GLY A 35 -6.81 -12.93 -5.58
C GLY A 35 -7.59 -11.80 -4.88
N GLU A 36 -7.23 -11.43 -3.64
CA GLU A 36 -7.85 -10.33 -2.92
C GLU A 36 -7.24 -8.98 -3.34
N VAL A 37 -8.04 -7.92 -3.30
CA VAL A 37 -7.57 -6.54 -3.48
C VAL A 37 -7.83 -5.77 -2.18
N VAL A 38 -6.74 -5.35 -1.53
CA VAL A 38 -6.79 -4.62 -0.26
C VAL A 38 -6.21 -3.23 -0.46
N GLY A 39 -7.00 -2.23 -0.10
CA GLY A 39 -6.56 -0.84 -0.06
C GLY A 39 -5.91 -0.51 1.28
N ILE A 40 -4.82 0.24 1.28
CA ILE A 40 -4.27 0.87 2.48
C ILE A 40 -4.30 2.37 2.29
N VAL A 41 -5.00 3.05 3.20
CA VAL A 41 -5.21 4.49 3.16
C VAL A 41 -4.72 5.17 4.42
N GLY A 42 -4.50 6.48 4.34
CA GLY A 42 -4.11 7.31 5.46
C GLY A 42 -3.35 8.54 5.01
N GLU A 43 -3.20 9.52 5.90
CA GLU A 43 -2.44 10.75 5.64
C GLU A 43 -0.97 10.44 5.29
N SER A 44 -0.28 11.41 4.68
CA SER A 44 1.16 11.32 4.47
C SER A 44 1.89 11.11 5.80
N GLY A 45 2.93 10.28 5.80
CA GLY A 45 3.66 9.92 7.02
C GLY A 45 2.99 8.90 7.94
N SER A 46 1.84 8.31 7.55
CA SER A 46 1.15 7.31 8.39
C SER A 46 1.82 5.92 8.45
N GLY A 47 2.92 5.71 7.70
CA GLY A 47 3.70 4.46 7.71
C GLY A 47 3.42 3.48 6.56
N LYS A 48 2.51 3.80 5.62
CA LYS A 48 2.09 2.91 4.51
C LYS A 48 3.26 2.42 3.65
N SER A 49 4.05 3.34 3.11
CA SER A 49 5.19 3.01 2.25
C SER A 49 6.31 2.28 3.00
N VAL A 50 6.50 2.58 4.29
CA VAL A 50 7.47 1.86 5.14
C VAL A 50 6.99 0.43 5.39
N MET A 51 5.69 0.22 5.62
CA MET A 51 5.10 -1.10 5.75
C MET A 51 5.27 -1.90 4.45
N ALA A 52 4.99 -1.32 3.28
CA ALA A 52 5.23 -1.96 1.98
C ALA A 52 6.69 -2.39 1.80
N LYS A 53 7.63 -1.49 2.09
CA LYS A 53 9.07 -1.78 2.04
C LYS A 53 9.44 -2.89 3.04
N SER A 54 8.82 -2.92 4.22
CA SER A 54 9.05 -3.96 5.22
C SER A 54 8.61 -5.33 4.71
N VAL A 55 7.44 -5.43 4.07
CA VAL A 55 6.94 -6.68 3.44
C VAL A 55 7.92 -7.20 2.39
N MET A 56 8.54 -6.30 1.63
CA MET A 56 9.57 -6.65 0.64
C MET A 56 10.97 -6.87 1.26
N SER A 57 11.14 -6.69 2.57
CA SER A 57 12.44 -6.63 3.26
C SER A 57 13.41 -5.59 2.66
N LEU A 58 12.89 -4.50 2.10
CA LEU A 58 13.64 -3.41 1.47
C LEU A 58 13.93 -2.23 2.43
N VAL A 59 13.69 -2.41 3.72
CA VAL A 59 14.07 -1.42 4.74
C VAL A 59 15.55 -1.58 5.01
N THR A 60 16.34 -0.60 4.57
CA THR A 60 17.79 -0.53 4.77
C THR A 60 18.15 0.53 5.80
N SER A 61 19.40 0.51 6.28
CA SER A 61 19.96 1.54 7.16
C SER A 61 19.62 2.97 6.68
N PRO A 62 19.20 3.89 7.55
CA PRO A 62 19.11 3.77 9.02
C PRO A 62 17.85 3.03 9.53
N GLY A 63 17.04 2.46 8.66
CA GLY A 63 15.85 1.70 9.00
C GLY A 63 16.12 0.24 9.37
N LYS A 64 15.28 -0.32 10.25
CA LYS A 64 15.27 -1.74 10.62
C LYS A 64 13.87 -2.21 11.00
N VAL A 65 13.54 -3.44 10.62
CA VAL A 65 12.41 -4.18 11.21
C VAL A 65 12.84 -4.67 12.61
N LYS A 66 12.26 -4.10 13.66
CA LYS A 66 12.59 -4.41 15.06
C LYS A 66 11.93 -5.68 15.55
N GLU A 67 10.70 -5.92 15.13
CA GLU A 67 9.84 -6.97 15.65
C GLU A 67 8.78 -7.37 14.62
N GLY A 68 8.23 -8.57 14.78
CA GLY A 68 7.13 -9.10 13.99
C GLY A 68 7.54 -10.15 12.98
N GLU A 69 6.55 -10.65 12.26
CA GLU A 69 6.71 -11.69 11.25
C GLU A 69 6.00 -11.28 9.96
N ILE A 70 6.56 -11.69 8.83
CA ILE A 70 5.98 -11.48 7.50
C ILE A 70 5.94 -12.84 6.82
N LEU A 71 4.81 -13.52 6.94
CA LEU A 71 4.59 -14.86 6.38
C LEU A 71 4.04 -14.72 4.97
N PHE A 72 4.79 -15.20 3.97
CA PHE A 72 4.34 -15.29 2.59
C PHE A 72 4.37 -16.75 2.16
N HIS A 73 3.25 -17.28 1.67
CA HIS A 73 3.04 -18.73 1.52
C HIS A 73 3.39 -19.51 2.81
N ASN A 74 3.05 -18.94 3.97
CA ASN A 74 3.37 -19.43 5.32
C ASN A 74 4.86 -19.46 5.69
N GLU A 75 5.76 -18.93 4.86
CA GLU A 75 7.18 -18.82 5.16
C GLU A 75 7.54 -17.42 5.62
N ASN A 76 8.28 -17.30 6.74
CA ASN A 76 8.71 -15.99 7.21
C ASN A 76 9.81 -15.40 6.31
N ILE A 77 9.50 -14.29 5.64
CA ILE A 77 10.41 -13.58 4.74
C ILE A 77 11.59 -12.98 5.53
N LEU A 78 11.37 -12.52 6.77
CA LEU A 78 12.39 -11.83 7.56
C LEU A 78 13.56 -12.74 7.97
N SER A 79 13.36 -14.06 7.97
CA SER A 79 14.41 -15.05 8.27
C SER A 79 15.18 -15.52 7.04
N LYS A 80 14.78 -15.09 5.82
CA LYS A 80 15.42 -15.55 4.58
C LYS A 80 16.74 -14.82 4.33
N SER A 81 17.70 -15.55 3.77
CA SER A 81 18.94 -14.97 3.27
C SER A 81 18.68 -14.06 2.06
N GLU A 82 19.61 -13.15 1.77
CA GLU A 82 19.53 -12.30 0.57
C GLU A 82 19.44 -13.11 -0.74
N LYS A 83 20.02 -14.31 -0.80
CA LYS A 83 19.90 -15.19 -1.97
C LYS A 83 18.47 -15.69 -2.16
N GLU A 84 17.80 -16.06 -1.07
CA GLU A 84 16.40 -16.50 -1.10
C GLU A 84 15.46 -15.33 -1.38
N LEU A 85 15.68 -14.18 -0.74
CA LEU A 85 14.91 -12.95 -1.00
C LEU A 85 15.00 -12.54 -2.47
N ARG A 86 16.18 -12.65 -3.09
CA ARG A 86 16.39 -12.42 -4.52
C ARG A 86 15.60 -13.37 -5.43
N SER A 87 15.14 -14.52 -4.95
CA SER A 87 14.29 -15.45 -5.73
C SER A 87 12.79 -15.15 -5.59
N ILE A 88 12.42 -14.37 -4.56
CA ILE A 88 11.06 -13.94 -4.26
C ILE A 88 10.78 -12.58 -4.90
N ARG A 89 11.66 -11.60 -4.67
CA ARG A 89 11.54 -10.24 -5.19
C ARG A 89 11.59 -10.22 -6.71
N GLY A 90 10.61 -9.56 -7.34
CA GLY A 90 10.47 -9.45 -8.80
C GLY A 90 9.93 -10.71 -9.48
N ASN A 91 9.77 -11.81 -8.75
CA ASN A 91 9.27 -13.08 -9.28
C ASN A 91 7.93 -13.47 -8.67
N GLN A 92 7.87 -13.58 -7.34
CA GLN A 92 6.66 -13.93 -6.59
C GLN A 92 6.00 -12.70 -5.96
N ILE A 93 6.82 -11.71 -5.56
CA ILE A 93 6.34 -10.42 -5.04
C ILE A 93 7.00 -9.29 -5.81
N SER A 94 6.18 -8.38 -6.33
CA SER A 94 6.63 -7.19 -7.05
C SER A 94 6.13 -5.90 -6.40
N LEU A 95 6.91 -4.84 -6.54
CA LEU A 95 6.59 -3.51 -6.04
C LEU A 95 6.55 -2.51 -7.20
N ILE A 96 5.45 -1.79 -7.31
CA ILE A 96 5.36 -0.55 -8.07
C ILE A 96 5.60 0.58 -7.07
N SER A 97 6.72 1.30 -7.22
CA SER A 97 7.07 2.39 -6.33
C SER A 97 6.36 3.70 -6.71
N GLN A 98 6.25 4.60 -5.74
CA GLN A 98 5.59 5.91 -5.85
C GLN A 98 6.10 6.80 -7.00
N ASP A 99 7.40 6.76 -7.33
CA ASP A 99 7.97 7.58 -8.41
C ASP A 99 8.61 6.72 -9.52
N PRO A 100 8.04 6.71 -10.74
CA PRO A 100 8.60 6.01 -11.90
C PRO A 100 10.01 6.47 -12.28
N MET A 101 10.34 7.75 -12.04
CA MET A 101 11.65 8.31 -12.37
C MET A 101 12.73 7.76 -11.45
N SER A 102 12.39 7.52 -10.18
CA SER A 102 13.28 6.84 -9.24
C SER A 102 13.43 5.34 -9.53
N ALA A 103 12.43 4.72 -10.16
CA ALA A 103 12.40 3.29 -10.44
C ALA A 103 13.17 2.89 -11.70
N LEU A 104 13.14 3.72 -12.74
CA LEU A 104 13.80 3.44 -14.02
C LEU A 104 15.18 4.09 -14.07
N ASN A 105 16.20 3.32 -14.43
CA ASN A 105 17.54 3.85 -14.64
C ASN A 105 17.57 4.72 -15.92
N PRO A 106 17.83 6.05 -15.82
CA PRO A 106 17.67 6.99 -16.93
C PRO A 106 18.69 6.80 -18.07
N VAL A 107 19.81 6.12 -17.80
CA VAL A 107 20.88 5.85 -18.78
C VAL A 107 20.83 4.41 -19.33
N VAL A 108 19.79 3.65 -19.00
CA VAL A 108 19.58 2.29 -19.49
C VAL A 108 18.29 2.21 -20.29
N LYS A 109 18.35 1.60 -21.48
CA LYS A 109 17.17 1.40 -22.33
C LYS A 109 16.10 0.56 -21.64
N ILE A 110 14.83 0.85 -21.93
CA ILE A 110 13.66 0.16 -21.35
C ILE A 110 13.75 -1.35 -21.54
N GLY A 111 14.02 -1.81 -22.77
CA GLY A 111 14.12 -3.23 -23.07
C GLY A 111 15.22 -3.93 -22.27
N LYS A 112 16.34 -3.25 -22.01
CA LYS A 112 17.43 -3.84 -21.20
C LYS A 112 17.02 -4.02 -19.74
N GLN A 113 16.33 -3.05 -19.15
CA GLN A 113 15.84 -3.13 -17.77
C GLN A 113 14.80 -4.25 -17.61
N MET A 114 13.85 -4.35 -18.54
CA MET A 114 12.82 -5.41 -18.52
C MET A 114 13.42 -6.81 -18.73
N THR A 115 14.30 -6.96 -19.73
CA THR A 115 14.90 -8.26 -20.05
C THR A 115 15.81 -8.79 -18.94
N GLU A 116 16.46 -7.90 -18.17
CA GLU A 116 17.27 -8.30 -17.02
C GLU A 116 16.44 -9.08 -15.98
N VAL A 117 15.26 -8.56 -15.63
CA VAL A 117 14.34 -9.22 -14.69
C VAL A 117 13.84 -10.55 -15.25
N ILE A 118 13.39 -10.54 -16.51
CA ILE A 118 12.84 -11.73 -17.19
C ILE A 118 13.88 -12.86 -17.26
N ILE A 119 15.09 -12.57 -17.75
CA ILE A 119 16.16 -13.57 -17.89
C ILE A 119 16.52 -14.16 -16.52
N ARG A 120 16.60 -13.30 -15.50
CA ARG A 120 16.99 -13.71 -14.14
C ARG A 120 16.02 -14.72 -13.52
N HIS A 121 14.72 -14.50 -13.69
CA HIS A 121 13.70 -15.29 -12.98
C HIS A 121 13.11 -16.42 -13.82
N GLN A 122 13.00 -16.24 -15.14
CA GLN A 122 12.39 -17.23 -16.03
C GLN A 122 13.42 -18.13 -16.74
N LYS A 123 14.72 -17.83 -16.63
CA LYS A 123 15.82 -18.61 -17.24
C LYS A 123 15.68 -18.76 -18.77
N VAL A 124 15.03 -17.79 -19.42
CA VAL A 124 14.86 -17.73 -20.87
C VAL A 124 16.08 -17.10 -21.56
N LYS A 125 16.23 -17.35 -22.87
CA LYS A 125 17.30 -16.73 -23.66
C LYS A 125 16.97 -15.26 -23.95
N LYS A 126 18.00 -14.45 -24.21
CA LYS A 126 17.87 -13.01 -24.48
C LYS A 126 16.81 -12.66 -25.54
N LYS A 127 16.80 -13.37 -26.68
CA LYS A 127 15.85 -13.12 -27.77
C LYS A 127 14.40 -13.38 -27.34
N GLU A 128 14.18 -14.40 -26.53
CA GLU A 128 12.87 -14.73 -25.96
C GLU A 128 12.44 -13.68 -24.93
N ALA A 129 13.36 -13.26 -24.05
CA ALA A 129 13.11 -12.19 -23.10
C ALA A 129 12.72 -10.87 -23.78
N GLU A 130 13.38 -10.52 -24.89
CA GLU A 130 13.03 -9.33 -25.69
C GLU A 130 11.60 -9.42 -26.24
N GLN A 131 11.19 -10.60 -26.72
CA GLN A 131 9.82 -10.81 -27.20
C GLN A 131 8.80 -10.72 -26.06
N ILE A 132 9.11 -11.29 -24.89
CA ILE A 132 8.27 -11.17 -23.69
C ILE A 132 8.13 -9.70 -23.29
N ALA A 133 9.22 -8.93 -23.27
CA ALA A 133 9.18 -7.51 -22.96
C ALA A 133 8.29 -6.72 -23.94
N ILE A 134 8.40 -6.97 -25.24
CA ILE A 134 7.55 -6.34 -26.27
C ILE A 134 6.07 -6.68 -26.04
N ASN A 135 5.77 -7.96 -25.77
CA ASN A 135 4.41 -8.41 -25.50
C ASN A 135 3.82 -7.75 -24.25
N LEU A 136 4.61 -7.63 -23.18
CA LEU A 136 4.20 -6.94 -21.95
C LEU A 136 3.92 -5.45 -22.21
N LEU A 137 4.79 -4.75 -22.96
CA LEU A 137 4.54 -3.36 -23.35
C LEU A 137 3.25 -3.20 -24.16
N LYS A 138 2.96 -4.16 -25.04
CA LYS A 138 1.69 -4.21 -25.78
C LYS A 138 0.49 -4.42 -24.85
N GLN A 139 0.59 -5.34 -23.89
CA GLN A 139 -0.47 -5.66 -22.93
C GLN A 139 -0.81 -4.45 -22.05
N VAL A 140 0.19 -3.67 -21.64
CA VAL A 140 -0.02 -2.42 -20.90
C VAL A 140 -0.41 -1.24 -21.80
N GLY A 141 -0.69 -1.46 -23.09
CA GLY A 141 -1.24 -0.46 -24.01
C GLY A 141 -0.24 0.58 -24.54
N LEU A 142 1.07 0.29 -24.56
CA LEU A 142 2.02 1.17 -25.24
C LEU A 142 1.91 1.01 -26.77
N SER A 143 1.87 2.14 -27.48
CA SER A 143 2.02 2.17 -28.93
C SER A 143 3.47 1.90 -29.35
N SER A 144 3.63 1.20 -30.47
CA SER A 144 4.93 0.84 -31.06
C SER A 144 5.90 0.16 -30.08
N PRO A 145 5.50 -0.92 -29.38
CA PRO A 145 6.31 -1.52 -28.30
C PRO A 145 7.72 -1.92 -28.76
N GLU A 146 7.89 -2.31 -30.03
CA GLU A 146 9.18 -2.63 -30.67
C GLU A 146 10.14 -1.43 -30.75
N GLU A 147 9.60 -0.22 -30.81
CA GLU A 147 10.36 1.03 -30.71
C GLU A 147 10.61 1.38 -29.25
N ARG A 148 9.58 1.26 -28.38
CA ARG A 148 9.66 1.64 -26.97
C ARG A 148 10.74 0.88 -26.20
N VAL A 149 10.97 -0.40 -26.50
CA VAL A 149 12.05 -1.17 -25.88
C VAL A 149 13.45 -0.61 -26.19
N LYS A 150 13.61 0.15 -27.28
CA LYS A 150 14.90 0.74 -27.70
C LYS A 150 15.14 2.13 -27.09
N GLN A 151 14.10 2.73 -26.51
CA GLN A 151 14.14 4.06 -25.92
C GLN A 151 14.69 4.04 -24.48
N TYR A 152 15.12 5.20 -24.02
CA TYR A 152 15.46 5.50 -22.63
C TYR A 152 14.26 6.09 -21.89
N PRO A 153 14.25 6.04 -20.54
CA PRO A 153 13.14 6.60 -19.77
C PRO A 153 12.85 8.06 -20.10
N HIS A 154 13.86 8.91 -20.30
CA HIS A 154 13.66 10.34 -20.58
C HIS A 154 12.96 10.63 -21.91
N GLU A 155 12.83 9.65 -22.80
CA GLU A 155 12.11 9.76 -24.08
C GLU A 155 10.60 9.41 -23.96
N LEU A 156 10.14 9.02 -22.76
CA LEU A 156 8.76 8.60 -22.49
C LEU A 156 7.99 9.62 -21.64
N SER A 157 6.67 9.73 -21.86
CA SER A 157 5.79 10.50 -20.97
C SER A 157 5.65 9.85 -19.59
N GLY A 158 5.15 10.60 -18.59
CA GLY A 158 4.93 10.07 -17.24
C GLY A 158 4.03 8.83 -17.23
N GLY A 159 2.89 8.87 -17.91
CA GLY A 159 1.98 7.73 -18.04
C GLY A 159 2.60 6.53 -18.76
N MET A 160 3.46 6.77 -19.75
CA MET A 160 4.19 5.69 -20.43
C MET A 160 5.23 5.04 -19.51
N LYS A 161 5.96 5.83 -18.71
CA LYS A 161 6.89 5.30 -17.69
C LYS A 161 6.14 4.47 -16.65
N GLN A 162 4.97 4.92 -16.21
CA GLN A 162 4.13 4.17 -15.29
C GLN A 162 3.74 2.80 -15.86
N ARG A 163 3.26 2.77 -17.11
CA ARG A 163 2.90 1.53 -17.81
C ARG A 163 4.11 0.60 -17.98
N VAL A 164 5.30 1.13 -18.30
CA VAL A 164 6.55 0.35 -18.35
C VAL A 164 6.88 -0.25 -16.98
N MET A 165 6.75 0.52 -15.90
CA MET A 165 7.00 0.02 -14.55
C MET A 165 6.02 -1.09 -14.16
N ILE A 166 4.74 -0.95 -14.50
CA ILE A 166 3.72 -1.99 -14.32
C ILE A 166 4.09 -3.24 -15.13
N ALA A 167 4.42 -3.09 -16.41
CA ALA A 167 4.85 -4.20 -17.26
C ALA A 167 6.07 -4.94 -16.69
N MET A 168 7.04 -4.19 -16.16
CA MET A 168 8.23 -4.76 -15.53
C MET A 168 7.89 -5.50 -14.23
N ALA A 169 7.06 -4.91 -13.36
CA ALA A 169 6.59 -5.54 -12.12
C ALA A 169 5.80 -6.83 -12.38
N MET A 170 5.05 -6.87 -13.48
CA MET A 170 4.24 -8.01 -13.89
C MET A 170 4.99 -9.04 -14.72
N SER A 171 6.24 -8.75 -15.11
CA SER A 171 6.95 -9.53 -16.11
C SER A 171 7.11 -11.01 -15.77
N CYS A 172 7.10 -11.36 -14.48
CA CYS A 172 7.24 -12.73 -13.98
C CYS A 172 5.96 -13.30 -13.37
N ASN A 173 4.79 -12.69 -13.60
CA ASN A 173 3.49 -13.11 -13.07
C ASN A 173 3.51 -13.30 -11.54
N PRO A 174 3.76 -12.24 -10.76
CA PRO A 174 3.88 -12.34 -9.31
C PRO A 174 2.55 -12.75 -8.66
N ASP A 175 2.62 -13.53 -7.58
CA ASP A 175 1.46 -13.85 -6.75
C ASP A 175 0.95 -12.61 -5.98
N LEU A 176 1.85 -11.69 -5.64
CA LEU A 176 1.54 -10.45 -4.93
C LEU A 176 2.15 -9.24 -5.64
N LEU A 177 1.31 -8.25 -5.95
CA LEU A 177 1.75 -6.91 -6.34
C LEU A 177 1.41 -5.91 -5.24
N ILE A 178 2.44 -5.19 -4.80
CA ILE A 178 2.29 -4.03 -3.93
C ILE A 178 2.39 -2.79 -4.81
N ALA A 179 1.36 -1.96 -4.81
CA ALA A 179 1.30 -0.74 -5.59
C ALA A 179 1.30 0.46 -4.64
N ASP A 180 2.46 1.08 -4.45
CA ASP A 180 2.65 2.23 -3.57
C ASP A 180 2.43 3.53 -4.34
N GLU A 181 1.24 4.12 -4.18
CA GLU A 181 0.84 5.34 -4.88
C GLU A 181 1.01 5.28 -6.41
N PRO A 182 0.49 4.23 -7.08
CA PRO A 182 0.78 3.92 -8.50
C PRO A 182 0.20 4.94 -9.49
N THR A 183 -0.58 5.91 -9.03
CA THR A 183 -1.22 6.91 -9.89
C THR A 183 -0.92 8.33 -9.45
N THR A 184 -0.05 8.51 -8.45
CA THR A 184 0.36 9.85 -8.01
C THR A 184 1.05 10.59 -9.17
N ALA A 185 0.78 11.89 -9.27
CA ALA A 185 1.30 12.78 -10.33
C ALA A 185 0.87 12.43 -11.77
N LEU A 186 -0.18 11.62 -11.96
CA LEU A 186 -0.84 11.39 -13.25
C LEU A 186 -2.14 12.18 -13.32
N ASP A 187 -2.56 12.56 -14.54
CA ASP A 187 -3.89 13.13 -14.74
C ASP A 187 -4.98 12.08 -14.50
N VAL A 188 -6.20 12.55 -14.20
CA VAL A 188 -7.34 11.69 -13.83
C VAL A 188 -7.67 10.65 -14.89
N THR A 189 -7.45 10.95 -16.18
CA THR A 189 -7.74 10.02 -17.28
C THR A 189 -6.72 8.89 -17.30
N ILE A 190 -5.42 9.22 -17.20
CA ILE A 190 -4.36 8.22 -17.14
C ILE A 190 -4.46 7.39 -15.85
N GLN A 191 -4.77 8.02 -14.71
CA GLN A 191 -5.02 7.31 -13.45
C GLN A 191 -6.08 6.22 -13.61
N ALA A 192 -7.24 6.53 -14.19
CA ALA A 192 -8.30 5.55 -14.42
C ALA A 192 -7.81 4.39 -15.30
N GLN A 193 -7.11 4.71 -16.41
CA GLN A 193 -6.56 3.69 -17.30
C GLN A 193 -5.53 2.77 -16.63
N ILE A 194 -4.73 3.30 -15.70
CA ILE A 194 -3.74 2.53 -14.93
C ILE A 194 -4.43 1.59 -13.93
N LEU A 195 -5.46 2.08 -13.23
CA LEU A 195 -6.25 1.26 -12.30
C LEU A 195 -6.98 0.12 -13.03
N ASP A 196 -7.60 0.42 -14.17
CA ASP A 196 -8.25 -0.59 -15.02
C ASP A 196 -7.26 -1.63 -15.55
N LEU A 197 -6.08 -1.19 -15.97
CA LEU A 197 -4.99 -2.09 -16.38
C LEU A 197 -4.61 -3.05 -15.25
N MET A 198 -4.36 -2.55 -14.04
CA MET A 198 -4.01 -3.40 -12.89
C MET A 198 -5.15 -4.36 -12.53
N LYS A 199 -6.40 -3.91 -12.60
CA LYS A 199 -7.58 -4.75 -12.35
C LYS A 199 -7.70 -5.89 -13.37
N ASN A 200 -7.47 -5.61 -14.65
CA ASN A 200 -7.50 -6.62 -15.71
C ASN A 200 -6.38 -7.65 -15.53
N LEU A 201 -5.14 -7.18 -15.32
CA LEU A 201 -3.99 -8.03 -15.03
C LEU A 201 -4.21 -8.91 -13.81
N LYS A 202 -4.85 -8.35 -12.77
CA LYS A 202 -5.23 -9.09 -11.57
C LYS A 202 -6.19 -10.22 -11.87
N ASN A 203 -7.20 -9.97 -12.70
CA ASN A 203 -8.19 -10.97 -13.07
C ASN A 203 -7.61 -12.08 -13.96
N GLU A 204 -6.68 -11.72 -14.86
CA GLU A 204 -5.99 -12.67 -15.73
C GLU A 204 -5.05 -13.61 -14.97
N THR A 205 -4.35 -13.11 -13.95
CA THR A 205 -3.29 -13.86 -13.24
C THR A 205 -3.72 -14.41 -11.88
N ASN A 206 -4.88 -14.01 -11.36
CA ASN A 206 -5.35 -14.32 -10.00
C ASN A 206 -4.34 -13.92 -8.88
N MET A 207 -3.51 -12.91 -9.15
CA MET A 207 -2.62 -12.28 -8.18
C MET A 207 -3.41 -11.54 -7.08
N ALA A 208 -2.83 -11.41 -5.90
CA ALA A 208 -3.30 -10.46 -4.90
C ALA A 208 -2.72 -9.06 -5.16
N LEU A 209 -3.50 -8.04 -4.82
CA LEU A 209 -3.10 -6.63 -4.99
C LEU A 209 -3.22 -5.89 -3.66
N LEU A 210 -2.10 -5.35 -3.20
CA LEU A 210 -2.04 -4.41 -2.09
C LEU A 210 -1.89 -2.99 -2.64
N LEU A 211 -2.98 -2.24 -2.66
CA LEU A 211 -3.03 -0.89 -3.23
C LEU A 211 -2.88 0.15 -2.12
N ILE A 212 -1.76 0.85 -2.09
CA ILE A 212 -1.50 1.94 -1.15
C ILE A 212 -1.80 3.26 -1.85
N THR A 213 -2.63 4.08 -1.24
CA THR A 213 -2.99 5.40 -1.76
C THR A 213 -3.45 6.31 -0.62
N HIS A 214 -3.43 7.62 -0.83
CA HIS A 214 -4.11 8.56 0.04
C HIS A 214 -5.54 8.90 -0.45
N ASP A 215 -5.94 8.43 -1.63
CA ASP A 215 -7.25 8.67 -2.23
C ASP A 215 -8.24 7.53 -1.89
N LEU A 216 -9.20 7.84 -1.01
CA LEU A 216 -10.28 6.92 -0.63
C LEU A 216 -11.23 6.61 -1.80
N GLY A 217 -11.41 7.52 -2.77
CA GLY A 217 -12.24 7.27 -3.94
C GLY A 217 -11.69 6.13 -4.81
N ILE A 218 -10.36 6.06 -4.97
CA ILE A 218 -9.70 4.94 -5.65
C ILE A 218 -9.99 3.63 -4.91
N VAL A 219 -9.85 3.62 -3.57
CA VAL A 219 -10.10 2.41 -2.77
C VAL A 219 -11.56 1.97 -2.85
N ALA A 220 -12.50 2.91 -2.81
CA ALA A 220 -13.93 2.64 -2.91
C ALA A 220 -14.29 1.87 -4.19
N GLN A 221 -13.63 2.16 -5.30
CA GLN A 221 -13.94 1.61 -6.61
C GLN A 221 -13.16 0.33 -6.94
N ASN A 222 -11.98 0.14 -6.34
CA ASN A 222 -11.02 -0.88 -6.78
C ASN A 222 -10.73 -1.96 -5.74
N CYS A 223 -11.06 -1.75 -4.47
CA CYS A 223 -10.71 -2.65 -3.38
C CYS A 223 -11.92 -3.38 -2.79
N THR A 224 -11.67 -4.56 -2.23
CA THR A 224 -12.68 -5.35 -1.50
C THR A 224 -12.66 -5.08 0.00
N ARG A 225 -11.46 -4.85 0.55
CA ARG A 225 -11.20 -4.50 1.95
C ARG A 225 -10.28 -3.29 2.02
N VAL A 226 -10.40 -2.51 3.08
CA VAL A 226 -9.55 -1.34 3.35
C VAL A 226 -8.92 -1.43 4.74
N ILE A 227 -7.67 -0.97 4.83
CA ILE A 227 -6.90 -0.77 6.06
C ILE A 227 -6.61 0.73 6.17
N VAL A 228 -7.10 1.36 7.23
CA VAL A 228 -6.89 2.78 7.51
C VAL A 228 -5.72 2.93 8.48
N MET A 229 -4.62 3.51 8.02
CA MET A 229 -3.40 3.71 8.82
C MET A 229 -3.24 5.14 9.31
N TYR A 230 -2.80 5.31 10.56
CA TYR A 230 -2.44 6.57 11.16
C TYR A 230 -1.29 6.40 12.15
N GLY A 231 -0.28 7.28 12.11
CA GLY A 231 0.82 7.29 13.07
C GLY A 231 1.51 5.93 13.26
N GLY A 232 1.72 5.19 12.17
CA GLY A 232 2.36 3.87 12.17
C GLY A 232 1.45 2.70 12.57
N LEU A 233 0.14 2.93 12.76
CA LEU A 233 -0.82 1.98 13.28
C LEU A 233 -2.02 1.78 12.36
N ILE A 234 -2.67 0.61 12.44
CA ILE A 234 -3.96 0.38 11.82
C ILE A 234 -5.03 0.90 12.77
N MET A 235 -5.83 1.87 12.35
CA MET A 235 -6.89 2.50 13.14
C MET A 235 -8.23 1.80 12.92
N GLU A 236 -8.46 1.36 11.70
CA GLU A 236 -9.67 0.64 11.32
C GLU A 236 -9.38 -0.25 10.11
N GLU A 237 -10.04 -1.40 10.04
CA GLU A 237 -9.95 -2.34 8.93
C GLU A 237 -11.29 -3.01 8.73
N GLY A 238 -11.65 -3.28 7.47
CA GLY A 238 -12.86 -4.02 7.14
C GLY A 238 -13.27 -3.91 5.67
N PRO A 239 -14.37 -4.56 5.27
CA PRO A 239 -14.92 -4.44 3.93
C PRO A 239 -15.13 -2.97 3.54
N VAL A 240 -14.80 -2.63 2.30
CA VAL A 240 -14.86 -1.23 1.82
C VAL A 240 -16.25 -0.63 2.04
N LEU A 241 -17.32 -1.35 1.70
CA LEU A 241 -18.69 -0.87 1.87
C LEU A 241 -18.99 -0.49 3.32
N ASP A 242 -18.64 -1.35 4.26
CA ASP A 242 -18.92 -1.16 5.69
C ASP A 242 -18.14 0.02 6.28
N ILE A 243 -16.87 0.18 5.88
CA ILE A 243 -16.01 1.27 6.33
C ILE A 243 -16.49 2.62 5.78
N PHE A 244 -16.96 2.66 4.53
CA PHE A 244 -17.43 3.90 3.90
C PHE A 244 -18.83 4.31 4.37
N GLN A 245 -19.70 3.35 4.66
CA GLN A 245 -21.07 3.62 5.12
C GLN A 245 -21.17 3.87 6.62
N SER A 246 -20.39 3.16 7.43
CA SER A 246 -20.50 3.20 8.89
C SER A 246 -19.13 3.07 9.55
N PRO A 247 -18.20 4.02 9.32
CA PRO A 247 -16.90 4.02 9.98
C PRO A 247 -17.04 4.12 11.50
N ASN A 248 -16.22 3.39 12.25
CA ASN A 248 -16.23 3.40 13.72
C ASN A 248 -15.21 4.37 14.28
N HIS A 249 -14.03 4.47 13.66
CA HIS A 249 -12.96 5.29 14.18
C HIS A 249 -13.18 6.78 13.79
N PRO A 250 -13.09 7.74 14.74
CA PRO A 250 -13.22 9.17 14.46
C PRO A 250 -12.29 9.70 13.35
N TYR A 251 -11.05 9.19 13.29
CA TYR A 251 -10.13 9.44 12.19
C TYR A 251 -10.70 9.02 10.81
N THR A 252 -11.23 7.80 10.69
CA THR A 252 -11.85 7.31 9.44
C THR A 252 -13.04 8.16 9.04
N LYS A 253 -13.89 8.54 10.01
CA LYS A 253 -14.98 9.50 9.81
C LYS A 253 -14.46 10.84 9.26
N GLY A 254 -13.39 11.37 9.87
CA GLY A 254 -12.72 12.58 9.44
C GLY A 254 -12.24 12.49 7.99
N LEU A 255 -11.54 11.41 7.63
CA LEU A 255 -11.05 11.18 6.28
C LEU A 255 -12.17 11.18 5.23
N LEU A 256 -13.27 10.47 5.51
CA LEU A 256 -14.43 10.40 4.62
C LEU A 256 -15.16 11.74 4.52
N ASN A 257 -15.24 12.51 5.60
CA ASN A 257 -15.85 13.85 5.60
C ASN A 257 -14.98 14.90 4.89
N SER A 258 -13.67 14.67 4.78
CA SER A 258 -12.77 15.49 3.98
C SER A 258 -12.87 15.20 2.47
N LEU A 259 -13.63 14.18 2.04
CA LEU A 259 -13.88 13.94 0.62
C LEU A 259 -14.90 14.92 0.06
N PRO A 260 -14.71 15.41 -1.17
CA PRO A 260 -15.68 16.27 -1.83
C PRO A 260 -16.99 15.50 -2.07
N LYS A 261 -18.06 15.94 -1.41
CA LYS A 261 -19.43 15.45 -1.67
C LYS A 261 -20.05 16.31 -2.76
N ILE A 262 -20.49 15.68 -3.85
CA ILE A 262 -21.32 16.34 -4.87
C ILE A 262 -22.77 15.99 -4.51
N ALA A 263 -23.40 16.82 -3.70
CA ALA A 263 -24.83 16.75 -3.42
C ALA A 263 -25.53 17.93 -4.10
N ASN A 264 -26.51 17.65 -4.95
CA ASN A 264 -27.40 18.65 -5.57
C ASN A 264 -26.70 19.83 -6.29
N GLY A 265 -25.54 19.59 -6.90
CA GLY A 265 -24.81 20.61 -7.67
C GLY A 265 -24.13 21.70 -6.83
N VAL A 266 -24.22 21.64 -5.50
CA VAL A 266 -23.55 22.56 -4.58
C VAL A 266 -22.33 21.85 -3.99
N LYS A 267 -21.14 22.45 -4.15
CA LYS A 267 -19.94 21.99 -3.45
C LYS A 267 -20.09 22.33 -1.97
N GLU A 268 -20.36 21.34 -1.12
CA GLU A 268 -20.24 21.52 0.33
C GLU A 268 -18.80 21.94 0.70
N ARG A 269 -18.65 22.76 1.74
CA ARG A 269 -17.32 23.12 2.24
C ARG A 269 -16.64 21.85 2.76
N LEU A 270 -15.43 21.59 2.27
CA LEU A 270 -14.60 20.50 2.78
C LEU A 270 -14.34 20.74 4.27
N ALA A 271 -14.55 19.69 5.08
CA ALA A 271 -14.23 19.69 6.50
C ALA A 271 -12.83 19.07 6.69
N PRO A 272 -11.77 19.87 6.86
CA PRO A 272 -10.44 19.32 7.13
C PRO A 272 -10.39 18.75 8.54
N ILE A 273 -9.61 17.69 8.72
CA ILE A 273 -9.24 17.20 10.05
C ILE A 273 -8.25 18.19 10.65
N GLN A 274 -8.65 18.89 11.70
CA GLN A 274 -7.83 19.89 12.39
C GLN A 274 -6.58 19.27 13.05
N GLY A 275 -5.59 20.12 13.33
CA GLY A 275 -4.33 19.74 14.02
C GLY A 275 -3.25 19.17 13.11
N VAL A 276 -2.17 18.67 13.73
CA VAL A 276 -0.97 18.13 13.05
C VAL A 276 -0.82 16.64 13.33
N THR A 277 -0.23 15.89 12.40
CA THR A 277 0.07 14.47 12.63
C THR A 277 1.07 14.29 13.78
N PRO A 278 1.00 13.17 14.52
CA PRO A 278 1.87 12.94 15.66
C PRO A 278 3.32 12.83 15.23
N ASN A 279 4.22 13.32 16.08
CA ASN A 279 5.65 13.14 15.89
C ASN A 279 6.05 11.70 16.22
N LEU A 280 6.54 10.95 15.23
CA LEU A 280 6.93 9.56 15.40
C LEU A 280 8.30 9.36 16.07
N LEU A 281 9.04 10.44 16.39
CA LEU A 281 10.19 10.39 17.29
C LEU A 281 9.77 10.16 18.75
N ASN A 282 8.63 10.73 19.14
CA ASN A 282 8.06 10.63 20.48
C ASN A 282 6.57 10.34 20.33
N PRO A 283 6.20 9.12 19.90
CA PRO A 283 4.82 8.85 19.57
C PRO A 283 3.95 8.84 20.84
N PRO A 284 2.65 9.18 20.73
CA PRO A 284 1.75 9.17 21.89
C PRO A 284 1.70 7.80 22.57
N GLN A 285 1.68 7.80 23.90
CA GLN A 285 1.53 6.59 24.73
C GLN A 285 0.13 5.99 24.57
N GLY A 286 -0.90 6.83 24.55
CA GLY A 286 -2.29 6.43 24.37
C GLY A 286 -2.71 6.24 22.90
N CYS A 287 -3.95 6.60 22.60
CA CYS A 287 -4.48 6.67 21.24
C CYS A 287 -3.67 7.68 20.41
N PRO A 288 -3.13 7.29 19.24
CA PRO A 288 -2.31 8.19 18.43
C PRO A 288 -3.10 9.39 17.88
N PHE A 289 -4.43 9.30 17.82
CA PHE A 289 -5.31 10.34 17.28
C PHE A 289 -5.95 11.22 18.37
N ALA A 290 -5.64 11.01 19.66
CA ALA A 290 -6.32 11.68 20.78
C ALA A 290 -6.32 13.22 20.64
N GLU A 291 -5.18 13.84 20.33
CA GLU A 291 -5.04 15.31 20.21
C GLU A 291 -5.91 15.93 19.10
N ARG A 292 -6.35 15.15 18.12
CA ARG A 292 -7.18 15.60 16.99
C ARG A 292 -8.61 15.04 17.06
N CYS A 293 -8.90 14.21 18.06
CA CYS A 293 -10.16 13.51 18.16
C CYS A 293 -11.20 14.39 18.88
N PRO A 294 -12.36 14.68 18.25
CA PRO A 294 -13.43 15.41 18.91
C PRO A 294 -14.14 14.60 20.02
N HIS A 295 -13.79 13.31 20.15
CA HIS A 295 -14.32 12.38 21.14
C HIS A 295 -13.19 11.84 22.05
N ALA A 296 -12.11 12.60 22.20
CA ALA A 296 -11.03 12.22 23.12
C ALA A 296 -11.57 12.13 24.56
N MET A 297 -11.10 11.11 25.28
CA MET A 297 -11.41 10.85 26.69
C MET A 297 -10.08 10.71 27.44
N ASP A 298 -10.07 10.85 28.77
CA ASP A 298 -8.85 10.72 29.57
C ASP A 298 -8.07 9.41 29.33
N ILE A 299 -8.79 8.30 29.11
CA ILE A 299 -8.19 7.00 28.79
C ILE A 299 -7.47 7.01 27.44
N CYS A 300 -7.93 7.84 26.47
CA CYS A 300 -7.29 7.97 25.17
C CYS A 300 -5.89 8.59 25.26
N GLU A 301 -5.60 9.41 26.26
CA GLU A 301 -4.27 10.02 26.44
C GLU A 301 -3.29 9.06 27.13
N LYS A 302 -3.81 8.24 28.05
CA LYS A 302 -3.02 7.37 28.94
C LYS A 302 -2.77 6.00 28.34
N GLU A 303 -3.78 5.42 27.68
CA GLU A 303 -3.76 4.02 27.23
C GLU A 303 -4.16 3.88 25.77
N ARG A 304 -3.41 3.02 25.08
CA ARG A 304 -3.68 2.68 23.70
C ARG A 304 -4.88 1.72 23.64
N PRO A 305 -5.93 2.03 22.86
CA PRO A 305 -7.07 1.12 22.71
C PRO A 305 -6.62 -0.24 22.15
N PRO A 306 -7.18 -1.36 22.61
CA PRO A 306 -7.02 -2.63 21.92
C PRO A 306 -7.75 -2.59 20.57
N TYR A 307 -7.51 -3.62 19.75
CA TYR A 307 -8.35 -3.84 18.56
C TYR A 307 -9.68 -4.46 18.99
N PHE A 308 -10.77 -3.71 18.83
CA PHE A 308 -12.12 -4.21 19.04
C PHE A 308 -12.64 -4.83 17.76
N GLU A 309 -13.11 -6.08 17.82
CA GLU A 309 -13.80 -6.75 16.72
C GLU A 309 -15.26 -6.27 16.67
N ILE A 310 -15.68 -5.70 15.53
CA ILE A 310 -16.98 -5.07 15.34
C ILE A 310 -17.94 -5.98 14.55
N GLY A 311 -17.43 -7.12 14.04
CA GLY A 311 -18.17 -8.07 13.19
C GLY A 311 -17.82 -7.93 11.70
N ASN A 312 -18.19 -8.91 10.87
CA ASN A 312 -17.86 -8.94 9.43
C ASN A 312 -16.37 -8.75 9.10
N GLU A 313 -15.47 -9.35 9.89
CA GLU A 313 -14.02 -9.16 9.77
C GLU A 313 -13.57 -7.69 9.92
N ARG A 314 -14.39 -6.87 10.59
CA ARG A 314 -14.08 -5.48 10.88
C ARG A 314 -13.49 -5.34 12.27
N ARG A 315 -12.49 -4.48 12.37
CA ARG A 315 -11.92 -4.11 13.66
C ARG A 315 -11.50 -2.65 13.69
N SER A 316 -11.50 -2.07 14.89
CA SER A 316 -11.13 -0.68 15.12
C SER A 316 -10.37 -0.52 16.41
N MET A 317 -9.33 0.30 16.39
CA MET A 317 -8.52 0.65 17.56
C MET A 317 -9.06 1.94 18.20
N CYS A 318 -10.23 1.86 18.85
CA CYS A 318 -10.88 3.02 19.47
C CYS A 318 -11.68 2.63 20.72
N TRP A 319 -11.50 3.37 21.82
CA TRP A 319 -12.22 3.19 23.07
C TRP A 319 -13.74 3.42 22.96
N LEU A 320 -14.23 4.14 21.93
CA LEU A 320 -15.67 4.30 21.69
C LEU A 320 -16.38 2.99 21.33
N ASN A 321 -15.63 1.95 20.95
CA ASN A 321 -16.19 0.62 20.70
C ASN A 321 -16.26 -0.23 21.97
N ASP A 322 -15.71 0.25 23.08
CA ASP A 322 -15.77 -0.44 24.35
C ASP A 322 -17.16 -0.26 24.98
N LYS A 323 -17.88 -1.37 25.13
CA LYS A 323 -19.22 -1.38 25.74
C LYS A 323 -19.19 -0.99 27.23
N THR A 324 -18.05 -1.08 27.90
CA THR A 324 -17.90 -0.74 29.32
C THR A 324 -17.64 0.74 29.55
N VAL A 325 -17.12 1.46 28.54
CA VAL A 325 -16.84 2.90 28.61
C VAL A 325 -18.07 3.74 28.24
N GLY A 326 -19.08 3.13 27.58
CA GLY A 326 -20.28 3.80 27.11
C GLY A 326 -21.30 4.21 28.18
N ASP A 327 -21.26 3.62 29.38
CA ASP A 327 -22.27 3.86 30.44
C ASP A 327 -21.92 5.05 31.36
N SER A 328 -20.76 5.69 31.21
CA SER A 328 -20.33 6.81 32.06
C SER A 328 -20.61 8.22 31.48
N HIS A 329 -21.18 8.32 30.28
CA HIS A 329 -21.39 9.61 29.59
C HIS A 329 -22.76 9.74 28.87
N ALA A 330 -23.78 9.01 29.32
CA ALA A 330 -25.18 9.26 28.94
C ALA A 330 -25.84 10.30 29.87
#